data_AF-A0A846SWL6-F1
#
_entry.id   AF-A0A846SWL6-F1
#
_cell.length_a   1.000
_cell.length_b   1.000
_cell.length_c   1.000
_cell.angle_alpha   90.00
_cell.angle_beta   90.00
_cell.angle_gamma   90.00
#
_symmetry.space_group_name_H-M   'P 1'
#
loop_
_entity.id
_entity.type
_entity.pdbx_description
1 polymer ?
#
loop_
_entity_poly.entity_id
_entity_poly.type
_entity_poly.pdbx_seq_one_letter_code
_entity_poly.pdbx_strand_id
1 'polypeptide(L)'
;MNRAEIEFSVLKRQCLDCRVPDSATLKQKIAQWEQHRNEKIVKADWQFKTEDARIKLARLYPSVTIPRQSRGLSVVSRSKRPIGR
;
A
#
# COMPACT_ATOMS: atom_id res chain seq x y z
N MET A 1 2.11 -0.07 1.01
CA MET A 1 2.55 0.99 1.92
C MET A 1 2.24 0.55 3.34
N ASN A 2 3.21 0.53 4.25
CA ASN A 2 3.01 0.06 5.63
C ASN A 2 2.80 1.23 6.59
N ARG A 3 1.69 1.21 7.33
CA ARG A 3 1.31 2.24 8.31
C ARG A 3 2.37 2.44 9.40
N ALA A 4 2.99 1.36 9.88
CA ALA A 4 4.03 1.43 10.90
C ALA A 4 5.27 2.21 10.43
N GLU A 5 5.62 2.08 9.16
CA GLU A 5 6.83 2.68 8.59
C GLU A 5 6.71 4.21 8.42
N ILE A 6 5.51 4.68 8.09
CA ILE A 6 5.18 6.12 8.01
C ILE A 6 5.17 6.73 9.40
N GLU A 7 4.49 6.08 10.35
CA GLU A 7 4.43 6.52 11.74
C GLU A 7 5.83 6.60 12.35
N PHE A 8 6.69 5.63 12.05
CA PHE A 8 8.09 5.65 12.49
C PHE A 8 8.89 6.81 11.88
N SER A 9 8.70 7.13 10.60
CA SER A 9 9.34 8.30 9.98
C SER A 9 8.90 9.62 10.61
N VAL A 10 7.62 9.76 10.97
CA VAL A 10 7.10 10.95 11.65
C VAL A 10 7.64 11.04 13.07
N LEU A 11 7.65 9.94 13.83
CA LEU A 11 8.26 9.86 15.16
C LEU A 11 9.74 10.28 15.11
N LYS A 12 10.49 9.78 14.12
CA LYS A 12 11.90 10.12 13.96
C LYS A 12 12.09 11.63 13.77
N ARG A 13 11.33 12.24 12.88
CA ARG A 13 11.43 13.68 12.54
C ARG A 13 10.92 14.59 13.65
N GLN A 14 9.89 14.18 14.39
CA GLN A 14 9.22 15.06 15.36
C GLN A 14 9.69 14.87 16.80
N CYS A 15 10.18 13.68 17.15
CA CYS A 15 10.50 13.34 18.55
C CYS A 15 11.98 12.98 18.74
N LEU A 16 12.62 12.39 17.71
CA LEU A 16 13.96 11.81 17.80
C LEU A 16 15.02 12.56 16.98
N ASP A 17 14.77 13.82 16.62
CA ASP A 17 15.72 14.65 15.87
C ASP A 17 16.91 15.14 16.72
N CYS A 18 16.91 14.80 18.01
CA CYS A 18 17.96 15.12 18.97
C CYS A 18 18.46 13.85 19.66
N ARG A 19 19.73 13.87 20.06
CA ARG A 19 20.34 12.78 20.82
C ARG A 19 19.65 12.66 22.18
N VAL A 20 19.12 11.47 22.48
CA VAL A 20 18.54 11.15 23.79
C VAL A 20 19.59 10.40 24.61
N PRO A 21 19.94 10.88 25.82
CA PRO A 21 21.07 10.34 26.59
C PRO A 21 20.76 8.98 27.25
N ASP A 22 19.49 8.70 27.55
CA ASP A 22 19.08 7.50 28.28
C ASP A 22 17.74 6.92 27.79
N SER A 23 17.53 5.64 28.09
CA SER A 23 16.34 4.90 27.63
C SER A 23 15.05 5.28 28.37
N ALA A 24 15.14 5.82 29.59
CA ALA A 24 13.97 6.23 30.36
C ALA A 24 13.38 7.52 29.78
N THR A 25 14.23 8.51 29.51
CA THR A 25 13.90 9.76 28.82
C THR A 25 13.34 9.48 27.43
N LEU A 26 13.91 8.50 26.71
CA LEU A 26 13.38 8.10 25.41
C LEU A 26 11.94 7.62 25.51
N LYS A 27 11.63 6.72 26.46
CA LYS A 27 10.27 6.21 26.66
C LYS A 27 9.29 7.32 27.05
N GLN A 28 9.72 8.23 27.91
CA GLN A 28 8.88 9.35 28.35
C GLN A 28 8.54 10.31 27.20
N LYS A 29 9.53 10.63 26.36
CA LYS A 29 9.32 11.46 25.15
C LYS A 29 8.39 10.78 24.15
N ILE A 30 8.56 9.48 23.93
CA ILE A 30 7.68 8.72 23.02
C ILE A 30 6.25 8.73 23.54
N ALA A 31 6.03 8.46 24.84
CA ALA A 31 4.71 8.45 25.45
C ALA A 31 4.00 9.82 25.35
N GLN A 32 4.72 10.91 25.62
CA GLN A 32 4.19 12.27 25.45
C GLN A 32 3.86 12.58 23.99
N TRP A 33 4.73 12.19 23.06
CA TRP A 33 4.50 12.38 21.62
C TRP A 33 3.29 11.59 21.12
N GLU A 34 3.14 10.34 21.57
CA GLU A 34 2.01 9.47 21.25
C GLU A 34 0.71 10.05 21.79
N GLN A 35 0.69 10.50 23.04
CA GLN A 35 -0.48 11.15 23.64
C GLN A 35 -0.89 12.40 22.85
N HIS A 36 0.06 13.28 22.52
CA HIS A 36 -0.22 14.49 21.73
C HIS A 36 -0.73 14.17 20.31
N ARG A 37 -0.22 13.11 19.68
CA ARG A 37 -0.67 12.65 18.35
C ARG A 37 -2.09 12.07 18.42
N ASN A 38 -2.40 11.33 19.48
CA ASN A 38 -3.71 10.75 19.72
C ASN A 38 -4.76 11.84 20.02
N GLU A 39 -4.40 12.83 20.84
CA GLU A 39 -5.25 14.00 21.17
C GLU A 39 -5.50 14.90 19.96
N LYS A 40 -4.51 15.07 19.09
CA LYS A 40 -4.66 15.87 17.86
C LYS A 40 -5.58 15.24 16.82
N ILE A 41 -6.09 14.02 17.05
CA ILE A 41 -6.93 13.25 16.12
C ILE A 41 -6.44 13.45 14.69
N VAL A 42 -5.13 13.23 14.47
CA VAL A 42 -4.58 13.34 13.11
C VAL A 42 -5.14 12.15 12.34
N LYS A 43 -6.32 12.34 11.75
CA LYS A 43 -6.93 11.40 10.81
C LYS A 43 -6.02 11.34 9.61
N ALA A 44 -5.02 10.47 9.67
CA ALA A 44 -4.37 10.00 8.46
C ALA A 44 -5.44 9.24 7.68
N ASP A 45 -5.80 9.75 6.51
CA ASP A 45 -6.74 9.10 5.62
C ASP A 45 -6.00 7.93 4.96
N TRP A 46 -6.15 6.74 5.55
CA TRP A 46 -5.41 5.54 5.16
C TRP A 46 -6.01 4.86 3.92
N GLN A 47 -7.08 5.40 3.35
CA GLN A 47 -7.69 4.85 2.14
C GLN A 47 -6.97 5.39 0.90
N PHE A 48 -5.98 4.64 0.44
CA PHE A 48 -5.42 4.86 -0.90
C PHE A 48 -6.28 4.10 -1.91
N LYS A 49 -7.28 4.77 -2.50
CA LYS A 49 -8.15 4.14 -3.50
C LYS A 49 -7.34 3.83 -4.76
N THR A 50 -7.61 2.68 -5.38
CA THR A 50 -6.95 2.25 -6.62
C THR A 50 -7.13 3.27 -7.75
N GLU A 51 -8.28 3.94 -7.79
CA GLU A 51 -8.56 4.98 -8.80
C GLU A 51 -7.64 6.20 -8.62
N ASP A 52 -7.50 6.68 -7.38
CA ASP A 52 -6.60 7.78 -7.03
C ASP A 52 -5.12 7.42 -7.27
N ALA A 53 -4.77 6.15 -7.06
CA ALA A 53 -3.45 5.61 -7.35
C ALA A 53 -3.12 5.68 -8.85
N ARG A 54 -4.07 5.30 -9.72
CA ARG A 54 -3.89 5.36 -11.18
C ARG A 54 -3.65 6.77 -11.68
N ILE A 55 -4.34 7.75 -11.11
CA ILE A 55 -4.16 9.16 -11.46
C ILE A 55 -2.77 9.66 -11.00
N LYS A 56 -2.41 9.41 -9.73
CA LYS A 56 -1.13 9.88 -9.15
C LYS A 56 0.10 9.16 -9.72
N LEU A 57 -0.03 7.89 -10.10
CA LEU A 57 1.06 7.05 -10.60
C LEU A 57 0.97 6.80 -12.11
N ALA A 58 0.17 7.58 -12.84
CA ALA A 58 -0.02 7.45 -14.29
C ALA A 58 1.31 7.42 -15.06
N ARG A 59 2.31 8.17 -14.58
CA ARG A 59 3.66 8.19 -15.15
C ARG A 59 4.46 6.89 -14.93
N LEU A 60 4.19 6.16 -13.84
CA LEU A 60 4.90 4.92 -13.51
C LEU A 60 4.28 3.68 -14.16
N TYR A 61 3.00 3.76 -14.52
CA TYR A 61 2.28 2.68 -15.18
C TYR A 61 1.74 3.18 -16.53
N PRO A 62 2.60 3.30 -17.56
CA PRO A 62 2.10 3.52 -18.91
C PRO A 62 1.10 2.42 -19.22
N SER A 63 -0.08 2.81 -19.71
CA SER A 63 -1.12 1.88 -20.12
C SER A 63 -0.52 0.93 -21.14
N VAL A 64 -0.25 -0.30 -20.72
CA VAL A 64 0.23 -1.36 -21.61
C VAL A 64 -0.91 -1.64 -22.57
N THR A 65 -0.87 -0.99 -23.73
CA THR A 65 -1.67 -1.38 -24.88
C THR A 65 -1.13 -2.74 -25.32
N ILE A 66 -1.58 -3.82 -24.68
CA ILE A 66 -1.34 -5.15 -25.20
C ILE A 66 -2.04 -5.17 -26.55
N PRO A 67 -1.33 -5.31 -27.69
CA PRO A 67 -1.99 -5.47 -28.96
C PRO A 67 -2.87 -6.70 -28.81
N ARG A 68 -4.17 -6.54 -29.06
CA ARG A 68 -5.12 -7.64 -29.14
C ARG A 68 -4.61 -8.59 -30.21
N GLN A 69 -3.77 -9.56 -29.83
CA GLN A 69 -3.51 -10.71 -30.68
C GLN A 69 -4.87 -11.35 -30.86
N SER A 70 -5.39 -11.25 -32.07
CA SER A 70 -6.40 -12.14 -32.61
C SER A 70 -5.82 -13.55 -32.57
N ARG A 71 -5.81 -14.19 -31.38
CA ARG A 71 -5.74 -15.64 -31.31
C ARG A 71 -7.03 -16.12 -31.91
N GLY A 72 -6.95 -16.61 -33.14
CA GLY A 72 -8.06 -17.29 -33.79
C GLY A 72 -8.63 -18.31 -32.81
N LEU A 73 -9.95 -18.22 -32.58
CA LEU A 73 -10.67 -19.30 -31.93
C LEU A 73 -10.49 -20.54 -32.81
N SER A 74 -9.55 -21.40 -32.45
CA SER A 74 -9.64 -22.80 -32.84
C SER A 74 -10.71 -23.40 -31.94
N VAL A 75 -11.95 -23.42 -32.42
CA VAL A 75 -13.02 -24.22 -31.81
C VAL A 75 -12.53 -25.67 -31.86
N VAL A 76 -12.07 -26.21 -30.74
CA VAL A 76 -11.92 -27.64 -30.57
C VAL A 76 -13.32 -28.23 -30.63
N SER A 77 -13.67 -28.79 -31.78
CA SER A 77 -14.84 -29.63 -31.96
C SER A 77 -14.70 -30.84 -31.05
N ARG A 78 -15.45 -30.83 -29.94
CA ARG A 78 -15.53 -31.94 -29.00
C ARG A 78 -16.20 -33.13 -29.69
N SER A 79 -15.40 -34.06 -30.18
CA SER A 79 -15.85 -35.39 -30.63
C SER A 79 -16.57 -36.09 -29.46
N LYS A 80 -17.89 -36.30 -29.60
CA LYS A 80 -18.66 -37.18 -28.71
C LYS A 80 -18.27 -38.62 -29.04
N ARG A 81 -17.53 -39.29 -28.17
CA ARG A 81 -17.42 -40.75 -28.21
C ARG A 81 -18.74 -41.35 -27.67
N PRO A 82 -19.39 -42.27 -28.41
CA PRO A 82 -20.56 -42.96 -27.90
C PRO A 82 -20.17 -43.94 -26.79
N ILE A 83 -20.99 -43.98 -25.74
CA ILE A 83 -20.93 -44.96 -24.65
C ILE A 83 -21.32 -46.32 -25.24
N GLY A 84 -20.41 -47.28 -25.18
CA GLY A 84 -20.62 -48.65 -25.65
C GLY A 84 -20.95 -49.59 -24.49
N ARG A 85 -22.15 -50.19 -24.62
CA ARG A 85 -22.64 -51.50 -24.15
C ARG A 85 -22.54 -51.89 -22.69
#